data_AF-A0A166WJ19-F1
#
_entry.id   AF-A0A166WJ19-F1
#
_cell.length_a   1.000
_cell.length_b   1.000
_cell.length_c   1.000
_cell.angle_alpha   90.00
_cell.angle_beta   90.00
_cell.angle_gamma   90.00
#
_symmetry.space_group_name_H-M   'P 1'
#
loop_
_entity.id
_entity.type
_entity.pdbx_description
1 polymer ?
#
loop_
_entity_poly.entity_id
_entity_poly.type
_entity_poly.pdbx_seq_one_letter_code
_entity_poly.pdbx_strand_id
1 'polypeptide(L)'
;VSNTLYSVPRAPFERHSSAFTGNGLTEDDPFILADVEVAHFDLFLSILYPSEYGVYLATTVDEWAAILHLAARWGFGSIRTLSIKHLAPIATDIDKIVLGRKYGIDQWLHEAFIAVCMREQSLTKEEGRKIKVDDIIEISAIRQ
;
A
#
# COMPACT_ATOMS: atom_id res chain seq x y z
N VAL A 1 -8.48 14.70 14.17
CA VAL A 1 -7.50 15.37 13.28
C VAL A 1 -6.19 15.42 14.04
N SER A 2 -5.13 14.74 13.57
CA SER A 2 -3.81 14.85 14.19
C SER A 2 -3.22 16.24 13.90
N ASN A 3 -2.57 16.86 14.89
CA ASN A 3 -1.98 18.18 14.78
C ASN A 3 -0.44 18.09 14.73
N THR A 4 0.07 17.24 13.83
CA THR A 4 1.51 16.99 13.68
C THR A 4 2.03 17.73 12.45
N LEU A 5 3.04 18.58 12.64
CA LEU A 5 3.74 19.27 11.56
C LEU A 5 5.04 18.52 11.25
N TYR A 6 5.25 18.22 9.97
CA TYR A 6 6.46 17.55 9.48
C TYR A 6 7.34 18.55 8.74
N SER A 7 8.57 18.73 9.22
CA SER A 7 9.60 19.51 8.52
C SER A 7 10.56 18.55 7.84
N VAL A 8 10.41 18.39 6.52
CA VAL A 8 11.19 17.45 5.71
C VAL A 8 11.75 18.16 4.46
N PRO A 9 12.89 17.71 3.92
CA PRO A 9 13.41 18.23 2.66
C PRO A 9 12.36 18.12 1.53
N ARG A 10 12.15 19.20 0.78
CA ARG A 10 11.18 19.23 -0.33
C ARG A 10 11.63 18.45 -1.56
N ALA A 11 12.93 18.48 -1.83
CA ALA A 11 13.48 17.99 -3.09
C ALA A 11 13.10 16.53 -3.40
N PRO A 12 13.10 15.57 -2.45
CA PRO A 12 12.62 14.22 -2.72
C PRO A 12 11.13 14.16 -3.10
N PHE A 13 10.29 14.98 -2.46
CA PHE A 13 8.86 15.02 -2.77
C PHE A 13 8.58 15.62 -4.14
N GLU A 14 9.17 16.77 -4.46
CA GLU A 14 8.98 17.43 -5.75
C GLU A 14 9.60 16.65 -6.91
N ARG A 15 10.74 16.00 -6.68
CA ARG A 15 11.43 15.22 -7.73
C ARG A 15 10.69 13.93 -8.09
N HIS A 16 10.13 13.25 -7.09
CA HIS A 16 9.54 11.93 -7.26
C HIS A 16 8.01 11.97 -7.36
N SER A 17 7.38 13.13 -7.14
CA SER A 17 5.94 13.30 -7.19
C SER A 17 5.50 14.69 -7.65
N SER A 18 4.72 14.72 -8.74
CA SER A 18 4.01 15.93 -9.17
C SER A 18 2.89 16.34 -8.22
N ALA A 19 2.47 15.48 -7.28
CA ALA A 19 1.45 15.81 -6.30
C ALA A 19 1.92 16.90 -5.32
N PHE A 20 3.24 17.10 -5.20
CA PHE A 20 3.85 18.07 -4.29
C PHE A 20 4.41 19.31 -5.01
N THR A 21 4.57 19.29 -6.34
CA THR A 21 5.10 20.43 -7.09
C THR A 21 4.15 21.63 -7.07
N GLY A 22 4.65 22.80 -6.71
CA GLY A 22 3.88 24.05 -6.73
C GLY A 22 2.88 24.20 -5.57
N ASN A 23 2.92 23.32 -4.58
CA ASN A 23 2.10 23.43 -3.37
C ASN A 23 2.80 24.24 -2.28
N GLY A 24 2.01 24.78 -1.35
CA GLY A 24 2.49 25.31 -0.08
C GLY A 24 3.24 24.24 0.70
N LEU A 25 4.57 24.28 0.69
CA LEU A 25 5.44 23.40 1.48
C LEU A 25 6.26 24.20 2.50
N THR A 26 5.75 25.38 2.87
CA THR A 26 6.37 26.28 3.84
C THR A 26 5.74 26.06 5.21
N GLU A 27 6.37 26.62 6.24
CA GLU A 27 5.80 26.60 7.59
C GLU A 27 4.50 27.41 7.66
N ASP A 28 4.45 28.55 6.96
CA ASP A 28 3.30 29.45 6.94
C ASP A 28 2.16 29.00 6.00
N ASP A 29 2.49 28.17 5.01
CA ASP A 29 1.57 27.55 4.06
C ASP A 29 1.99 26.08 3.87
N PRO A 30 1.55 25.16 4.77
CA PRO A 30 1.92 23.76 4.73
C PRO A 30 0.97 22.92 3.89
N PHE A 31 1.48 21.83 3.32
CA PHE A 31 0.68 20.91 2.52
C PHE A 31 -0.10 19.97 3.43
N ILE A 32 -1.43 20.09 3.41
CA ILE A 32 -2.30 19.33 4.31
C ILE A 32 -2.49 17.90 3.79
N LEU A 33 -2.03 16.93 4.57
CA LEU A 33 -2.20 15.50 4.31
C LEU A 33 -3.56 15.02 4.81
N ALA A 34 -4.61 15.22 4.00
CA ALA A 34 -5.95 14.73 4.33
C ALA A 34 -6.03 13.19 4.29
N ASP A 35 -6.70 12.60 5.28
CA ASP A 35 -6.92 11.14 5.40
C ASP A 35 -5.61 10.32 5.44
N VAL A 36 -4.58 10.85 6.10
CA VAL A 36 -3.32 10.14 6.34
C VAL A 36 -3.09 10.03 7.84
N GLU A 37 -2.93 8.81 8.32
CA GLU A 37 -2.52 8.56 9.69
C GLU A 37 -1.04 8.89 9.88
N VAL A 38 -0.71 9.51 11.02
CA VAL A 38 0.66 9.90 11.41
C VAL A 38 1.61 8.70 11.29
N ALA A 39 1.23 7.55 11.85
CA ALA A 39 2.05 6.34 11.81
C ALA A 39 2.32 5.84 10.37
N HIS A 40 1.34 5.93 9.47
CA HIS A 40 1.53 5.56 8.07
C HIS A 40 2.49 6.51 7.34
N PHE A 41 2.43 7.80 7.66
CA PHE A 41 3.36 8.76 7.09
C PHE A 41 4.76 8.61 7.66
N ASP A 42 4.92 8.32 8.95
CA ASP A 42 6.22 8.03 9.58
C ASP A 42 6.90 6.83 8.90
N LEU A 43 6.15 5.77 8.62
CA LEU A 43 6.65 4.61 7.86
C LEU A 43 7.08 5.02 6.45
N PHE A 44 6.29 5.83 5.75
CA PHE A 44 6.64 6.31 4.41
C PHE A 44 7.90 7.19 4.42
N LEU A 45 8.03 8.08 5.41
CA LEU A 45 9.22 8.90 5.61
C LEU A 45 10.45 8.06 5.93
N SER A 46 10.31 6.94 6.65
CA SER A 46 11.44 6.04 6.92
C SER A 46 12.03 5.41 5.65
N ILE A 47 11.24 5.31 4.57
CA ILE A 47 11.72 4.85 3.26
C ILE A 47 12.46 5.97 2.52
N LEU A 48 11.96 7.21 2.62
CA LEU A 48 12.58 8.37 1.97
C LEU A 48 13.86 8.83 2.68
N TYR A 49 13.89 8.67 4.00
CA TYR A 49 14.96 9.13 4.88
C TYR A 49 15.40 7.98 5.81
N PRO A 50 16.01 6.92 5.25
CA PRO A 50 16.43 5.78 6.05
C PRO A 50 17.56 6.18 7.00
N SER A 51 17.47 5.77 8.27
CA SER A 51 18.57 5.89 9.22
C SER A 51 19.72 4.95 8.87
N GLU A 52 19.40 3.78 8.29
CA GLU A 52 20.35 2.78 7.82
C GLU A 52 19.85 2.16 6.51
N TYR A 53 20.71 2.09 5.50
CA TYR A 53 20.32 1.58 4.18
C TYR A 53 20.01 0.09 4.22
N GLY A 54 18.84 -0.28 3.69
CA GLY A 54 18.40 -1.67 3.62
C GLY A 54 17.72 -2.18 4.89
N VAL A 55 17.68 -1.38 5.96
CA VAL A 55 16.89 -1.64 7.16
C VAL A 55 15.59 -0.87 7.05
N TYR A 56 14.46 -1.57 7.19
CA TYR A 56 13.12 -0.98 7.08
C TYR A 56 12.38 -1.13 8.40
N LEU A 57 11.66 -0.08 8.81
CA LEU A 57 10.81 -0.12 10.00
C LEU A 57 9.55 -0.97 9.79
N ALA A 58 9.02 -1.01 8.57
CA ALA A 58 7.85 -1.81 8.24
C ALA A 58 8.19 -3.31 8.23
N THR A 59 7.42 -4.09 8.99
CA THR A 59 7.60 -5.54 9.14
C THR A 59 6.32 -6.34 8.87
N THR A 60 5.16 -5.68 8.87
CA THR A 60 3.84 -6.32 8.72
C THR A 60 3.17 -5.99 7.38
N VAL A 61 2.14 -6.77 7.03
CA VAL A 61 1.34 -6.55 5.82
C VAL A 61 0.67 -5.17 5.85
N ASP A 62 0.10 -4.79 7.00
CA ASP A 62 -0.62 -3.52 7.15
C ASP A 62 0.32 -2.32 6.98
N GLU A 63 1.52 -2.38 7.56
CA GLU A 63 2.53 -1.32 7.43
C GLU A 63 3.00 -1.17 5.97
N TRP A 64 3.34 -2.27 5.30
CA TRP A 64 3.75 -2.21 3.90
C TRP A 64 2.60 -1.83 2.96
N ALA A 65 1.36 -2.22 3.28
CA ALA A 65 0.17 -1.80 2.54
C ALA A 65 -0.12 -0.30 2.72
N ALA A 66 0.18 0.27 3.89
CA ALA A 66 0.10 1.72 4.13
C ALA A 66 1.14 2.49 3.32
N ILE A 67 2.40 2.02 3.29
CA ILE A 67 3.44 2.61 2.44
C ILE A 67 3.03 2.52 0.96
N LEU A 68 2.53 1.36 0.52
CA LEU A 68 2.02 1.17 -0.84
C LEU A 68 0.87 2.14 -1.16
N HIS A 69 -0.05 2.35 -0.21
CA HIS A 69 -1.16 3.28 -0.36
C HIS A 69 -0.68 4.70 -0.64
N LEU A 70 0.22 5.21 0.19
CA LEU A 70 0.76 6.56 0.07
C LEU A 70 1.62 6.71 -1.19
N ALA A 71 2.44 5.70 -1.51
CA ALA A 71 3.24 5.68 -2.72
C ALA A 71 2.38 5.74 -3.99
N ALA A 72 1.29 4.98 -4.04
CA ALA A 72 0.35 5.01 -5.15
C ALA A 72 -0.41 6.35 -5.21
N ARG A 73 -0.90 6.85 -4.07
CA ARG A 73 -1.63 8.12 -3.98
C ARG A 73 -0.80 9.31 -4.47
N TRP A 74 0.49 9.31 -4.17
CA TRP A 74 1.39 10.39 -4.54
C TRP A 74 2.29 10.06 -5.73
N GLY A 75 2.10 8.93 -6.42
CA GLY A 75 2.85 8.62 -7.64
C GLY A 75 4.34 8.29 -7.44
N PHE A 76 4.76 7.90 -6.24
CA PHE A 76 6.13 7.43 -5.98
C PHE A 76 6.33 6.00 -6.53
N GLY A 77 6.62 5.91 -7.83
CA GLY A 77 6.73 4.62 -8.53
C GLY A 77 7.78 3.66 -7.96
N SER A 78 8.96 4.17 -7.55
CA SER A 78 10.02 3.35 -6.96
C SER A 78 9.61 2.76 -5.60
N ILE A 79 8.97 3.56 -4.75
CA ILE A 79 8.47 3.12 -3.44
C ILE A 79 7.31 2.15 -3.63
N ARG A 80 6.41 2.39 -4.59
CA ARG A 80 5.34 1.44 -4.95
C ARG A 80 5.93 0.07 -5.29
N THR A 81 6.95 0.02 -6.15
CA THR A 81 7.63 -1.24 -6.52
C THR A 81 8.31 -1.90 -5.32
N LEU A 82 8.95 -1.11 -4.44
CA LEU A 82 9.55 -1.62 -3.20
C LEU A 82 8.50 -2.27 -2.30
N SER A 83 7.39 -1.58 -2.04
CA SER A 83 6.31 -2.11 -1.19
C SER A 83 5.73 -3.40 -1.76
N ILE A 84 5.51 -3.48 -3.07
CA ILE A 84 5.06 -4.72 -3.74
C ILE A 84 6.06 -5.85 -3.50
N LYS A 85 7.36 -5.59 -3.66
CA LYS A 85 8.41 -6.60 -3.43
C LYS A 85 8.39 -7.14 -2.00
N HIS A 86 8.20 -6.27 -1.00
CA HIS A 86 8.17 -6.67 0.41
C HIS A 86 6.85 -7.32 0.83
N LEU A 87 5.72 -6.94 0.23
CA LEU A 87 4.41 -7.56 0.48
C LEU A 87 4.30 -8.95 -0.11
N ALA A 88 4.85 -9.19 -1.31
CA ALA A 88 4.70 -10.45 -2.02
C ALA A 88 4.99 -11.73 -1.19
N PRO A 89 6.05 -11.79 -0.35
CA PRO A 89 6.32 -12.97 0.48
C PRO A 89 5.50 -13.08 1.77
N ILE A 90 4.87 -11.99 2.26
CA ILE A 90 4.19 -11.97 3.57
C ILE A 90 2.67 -11.83 3.48
N ALA A 91 2.15 -11.31 2.37
CA ALA A 91 0.72 -11.12 2.14
C ALA A 91 0.04 -12.46 1.86
N THR A 92 -1.14 -12.68 2.46
CA THR A 92 -1.98 -13.84 2.14
C THR A 92 -2.54 -13.72 0.72
N ASP A 93 -3.02 -14.82 0.14
CA ASP A 93 -3.67 -14.77 -1.19
C ASP A 93 -4.88 -13.83 -1.20
N ILE A 94 -5.59 -13.74 -0.08
CA ILE A 94 -6.72 -12.81 0.09
C ILE A 94 -6.23 -11.36 0.09
N ASP A 95 -5.15 -11.06 0.81
CA ASP A 95 -4.57 -9.71 0.80
C ASP A 95 -4.03 -9.36 -0.59
N LYS A 96 -3.43 -10.33 -1.30
CA LYS A 96 -2.96 -10.18 -2.69
C LYS A 96 -4.10 -9.86 -3.66
N ILE A 97 -5.26 -10.50 -3.53
CA ILE A 97 -6.46 -10.18 -4.34
C ILE A 97 -6.91 -8.74 -4.03
N VAL A 98 -7.07 -8.40 -2.75
CA VAL A 98 -7.59 -7.10 -2.33
C VAL A 98 -6.65 -5.96 -2.75
N LEU A 99 -5.36 -6.06 -2.43
CA LEU A 99 -4.34 -5.07 -2.77
C LEU A 99 -4.10 -5.04 -4.27
N GLY A 100 -4.10 -6.21 -4.94
CA GLY A 100 -3.91 -6.32 -6.37
C GLY A 100 -5.02 -5.61 -7.15
N ARG A 101 -6.28 -5.78 -6.76
CA ARG A 101 -7.41 -5.06 -7.37
C ARG A 101 -7.36 -3.57 -7.05
N LYS A 102 -7.03 -3.20 -5.81
CA LYS A 102 -6.99 -1.79 -5.37
C LYS A 102 -5.91 -0.97 -6.06
N TYR A 103 -4.74 -1.57 -6.31
CA TYR A 103 -3.56 -0.85 -6.83
C TYR A 103 -3.12 -1.30 -8.23
N GLY A 104 -3.88 -2.16 -8.91
CA GLY A 104 -3.56 -2.67 -10.25
C GLY A 104 -2.26 -3.47 -10.28
N ILE A 105 -2.20 -4.54 -9.48
CA ILE A 105 -1.05 -5.45 -9.41
C ILE A 105 -1.47 -6.80 -10.01
N ASP A 106 -1.61 -6.84 -11.33
CA ASP A 106 -2.21 -7.98 -12.04
C ASP A 106 -1.46 -9.30 -11.85
N GLN A 107 -0.13 -9.23 -11.70
CA GLN A 107 0.72 -10.40 -11.43
C GLN A 107 0.31 -11.17 -10.17
N TRP A 108 -0.27 -10.50 -9.17
CA TRP A 108 -0.73 -11.15 -7.94
C TRP A 108 -2.08 -11.81 -8.09
N LEU A 109 -2.95 -11.23 -8.92
CA LEU A 109 -4.34 -11.66 -9.02
C LEU A 109 -4.41 -13.10 -9.51
N HIS A 110 -3.74 -13.40 -10.62
CA HIS A 110 -3.82 -14.73 -11.23
C HIS A 110 -3.38 -15.85 -10.27
N GLU A 111 -2.20 -15.71 -9.66
CA GLU A 111 -1.67 -16.70 -8.72
C GLU A 111 -2.53 -16.84 -7.47
N ALA A 112 -3.00 -15.71 -6.92
CA ALA A 112 -3.82 -15.72 -5.71
C ALA A 112 -5.22 -16.31 -5.95
N PHE A 113 -5.85 -16.02 -7.10
CA PHE A 113 -7.13 -16.63 -7.47
C PHE A 113 -7.00 -18.15 -7.59
N ILE A 114 -5.96 -18.64 -8.26
CA ILE A 114 -5.70 -20.08 -8.37
C ILE A 114 -5.49 -20.68 -6.97
N ALA A 115 -4.65 -20.09 -6.13
CA ALA A 115 -4.39 -20.60 -4.78
C ALA A 115 -5.67 -20.67 -3.93
N VAL A 116 -6.51 -19.64 -3.98
CA VAL A 116 -7.80 -19.60 -3.26
C VAL A 116 -8.82 -20.58 -3.83
N CYS A 117 -8.80 -20.86 -5.13
CA CYS A 117 -9.68 -21.86 -5.74
C CYS A 117 -9.23 -23.29 -5.42
N MET A 118 -7.91 -23.55 -5.43
CA MET A 118 -7.35 -24.90 -5.28
C MET A 118 -7.26 -25.38 -3.83
N ARG A 119 -7.26 -24.49 -2.83
CA ARG A 119 -7.21 -24.90 -1.42
C ARG A 119 -8.48 -25.66 -0.99
N GLU A 120 -8.38 -26.62 -0.07
CA GLU A 120 -9.55 -27.38 0.40
C GLU A 120 -10.58 -26.48 1.12
N GLN A 121 -10.09 -25.54 1.92
CA GLN A 121 -10.93 -24.65 2.72
C GLN A 121 -11.65 -23.61 1.85
N SER A 122 -12.98 -23.51 2.00
CA SER A 122 -13.76 -22.44 1.38
C SER A 122 -13.47 -21.08 2.02
N LEU A 123 -13.82 -19.99 1.32
CA LEU A 123 -13.74 -18.63 1.85
C LEU A 123 -14.38 -18.53 3.23
N THR A 124 -13.63 -18.01 4.20
CA THR A 124 -14.17 -17.68 5.52
C THR A 124 -15.00 -16.40 5.45
N LYS A 125 -15.81 -16.13 6.48
CA LYS A 125 -16.59 -14.89 6.54
C LYS A 125 -15.68 -13.68 6.62
N GLU A 126 -14.55 -13.80 7.31
CA GLU A 126 -13.54 -12.77 7.50
C GLU A 126 -12.86 -12.43 6.17
N GLU A 127 -12.51 -13.43 5.37
CA GLU A 127 -11.96 -13.26 4.02
C GLU A 127 -13.00 -12.63 3.08
N GLY A 128 -14.23 -13.16 3.11
CA GLY A 128 -15.34 -12.65 2.29
C GLY A 128 -15.72 -11.20 2.58
N ARG A 129 -15.45 -10.68 3.79
CA ARG A 129 -15.64 -9.25 4.12
C ARG A 129 -14.58 -8.35 3.51
N LYS A 130 -13.39 -8.88 3.19
CA LYS A 130 -12.28 -8.11 2.61
C LYS A 130 -12.38 -8.04 1.08
N ILE A 131 -12.89 -9.09 0.45
CA ILE A 131 -12.95 -9.25 -1.01
C ILE A 131 -14.22 -8.60 -1.57
N LYS A 132 -14.16 -8.11 -2.82
CA LYS A 132 -15.34 -7.60 -3.52
C LYS A 132 -16.28 -8.73 -3.93
N VAL A 133 -17.57 -8.44 -4.00
CA VAL A 133 -18.60 -9.43 -4.37
C VAL A 133 -18.30 -10.12 -5.72
N ASP A 134 -17.84 -9.36 -6.71
CA ASP A 134 -17.51 -9.91 -8.05
C ASP A 134 -16.42 -10.97 -7.99
N ASP A 135 -15.35 -10.72 -7.22
CA ASP A 135 -14.25 -11.67 -7.05
C ASP A 135 -14.71 -12.92 -6.27
N ILE A 136 -15.64 -12.79 -5.33
CA ILE A 136 -16.24 -13.93 -4.60
C ILE A 136 -17.04 -14.81 -5.57
N ILE A 137 -17.82 -14.21 -6.46
CA ILE A 137 -18.60 -14.91 -7.48
C ILE A 137 -17.65 -15.69 -8.40
N GLU A 138 -16.58 -15.05 -8.87
CA GLU A 138 -15.56 -15.66 -9.74
C GLU A 138 -14.89 -16.88 -9.06
N ILE A 139 -14.46 -16.73 -7.80
CA ILE A 139 -13.89 -17.84 -7.01
C ILE A 139 -14.90 -18.98 -6.86
N SER A 140 -16.16 -18.67 -6.55
CA SER A 140 -17.20 -19.68 -6.33
C SER A 140 -17.54 -20.47 -7.60
N ALA A 141 -17.46 -19.83 -8.77
CA ALA A 141 -17.72 -20.47 -10.06
C ALA A 141 -16.60 -21.46 -10.46
N ILE A 142 -15.35 -21.19 -10.07
CA ILE A 142 -14.20 -22.04 -10.40
C ILE A 142 -14.14 -23.29 -9.51
N ARG A 143 -14.55 -23.20 -8.23
CA ARG A 143 -14.47 -24.29 -7.25
C ARG A 143 -15.51 -25.43 -7.42
N GLN A 144 -16.27 -25.44 -8.52
CA GLN A 144 -17.33 -26.44 -8.76
C GLN A 144 -16.80 -27.86 -8.98
#